data_AF-A0A392ME37-F1
#
_entry.id   AF-A0A392ME37-F1
#
_cell.length_a   1.000
_cell.length_b   1.000
_cell.length_c   1.000
_cell.angle_alpha   90.00
_cell.angle_beta   90.00
_cell.angle_gamma   90.00
#
_symmetry.space_group_name_H-M   'P 1'
#
loop_
_entity.id
_entity.type
_entity.pdbx_description
1 polymer ?
#
loop_
_entity_poly.entity_id
_entity_poly.type
_entity_poly.pdbx_seq_one_letter_code
_entity_poly.pdbx_strand_id
1 'polypeptide(L)'
;YCAFTVLYFRVWKGAGLCTHILEGHSDGVTSVSVFNPEGVETVTVATASKDRTLRLWKINPEEATDHPARVRAYKILRGHKSSVQSVAAQTNGEMVCSGSWDCTINLWRINDTNAENDFVSKKRKVEGQVEDSQLEGEAFTTLVGHSQCVSSVIWPQRESIYSASWDHSIRKWDVENGKNVSDIVSQQITTIFFSIIEIVCYWSLEFVVKLSCDIILVGALLC
;
A
#
# COMPACT_ATOMS: atom_id res chain seq x y z
N TYR A 1 27.98 -11.10 -2.99
CA TYR A 1 27.30 -11.47 -4.25
C TYR A 1 26.53 -12.76 -4.03
N CYS A 2 25.28 -12.68 -3.57
CA CYS A 2 24.25 -13.72 -3.77
C CYS A 2 22.98 -13.28 -3.06
N ALA A 3 21.97 -12.90 -3.85
CA ALA A 3 20.57 -13.20 -3.65
C ALA A 3 19.81 -12.28 -4.62
N PHE A 4 19.42 -12.81 -5.77
CA PHE A 4 18.25 -12.26 -6.45
C PHE A 4 17.07 -12.58 -5.54
N THR A 5 16.85 -11.75 -4.52
CA THR A 5 15.68 -11.90 -3.65
C THR A 5 14.49 -11.43 -4.49
N VAL A 6 13.87 -12.36 -5.20
CA VAL A 6 12.63 -12.07 -5.91
C VAL A 6 11.55 -11.95 -4.85
N LEU A 7 11.22 -10.71 -4.51
CA LEU A 7 10.21 -10.36 -3.52
C LEU A 7 8.86 -10.33 -4.21
N TYR A 8 8.30 -11.52 -4.40
CA TYR A 8 6.99 -11.71 -5.01
C TYR A 8 5.92 -11.92 -3.95
N PHE A 9 4.69 -11.52 -4.26
CA PHE A 9 3.50 -11.93 -3.50
C PHE A 9 2.76 -13.01 -4.22
N ARG A 10 1.98 -13.77 -3.46
CA ARG A 10 1.10 -14.80 -4.02
C ARG A 10 -0.33 -14.57 -3.57
N VAL A 11 -1.23 -14.54 -4.54
CA VAL A 11 -2.67 -14.63 -4.30
C VAL A 11 -3.05 -16.10 -4.40
N TRP A 12 -3.84 -16.55 -3.43
CA TRP A 12 -4.32 -17.92 -3.33
C TRP A 12 -5.84 -17.95 -3.30
N LYS A 13 -6.41 -18.90 -4.03
CA LYS A 13 -7.83 -19.27 -4.00
C LYS A 13 -7.96 -20.64 -3.35
N GLY A 14 -8.82 -20.74 -2.33
CA GLY A 14 -8.94 -21.93 -1.49
C GLY A 14 -7.62 -22.32 -0.82
N ALA A 15 -7.53 -23.58 -0.40
CA ALA A 15 -6.40 -24.09 0.37
C ALA A 15 -5.17 -24.49 -0.46
N GLY A 16 -5.07 -24.12 -1.76
CA GLY A 16 -3.93 -24.58 -2.55
C GLY A 16 -3.77 -24.07 -3.97
N LEU A 17 -4.68 -23.24 -4.51
CA LEU A 17 -4.52 -22.73 -5.87
C LEU A 17 -3.88 -21.34 -5.83
N CYS A 18 -2.59 -21.25 -6.14
CA CYS A 18 -1.95 -19.95 -6.37
C CYS A 18 -2.41 -19.41 -7.72
N THR A 19 -3.20 -18.33 -7.71
CA THR A 19 -3.78 -17.75 -8.92
C THR A 19 -2.92 -16.66 -9.53
N HIS A 20 -2.26 -15.85 -8.68
CA HIS A 20 -1.45 -14.72 -9.15
C HIS A 20 -0.15 -14.61 -8.38
N ILE A 21 0.90 -14.20 -9.09
CA ILE A 21 2.20 -13.81 -8.54
C ILE A 21 2.41 -12.33 -8.85
N LEU A 22 2.54 -11.50 -7.82
CA LEU A 22 2.78 -10.06 -7.98
C LEU A 22 4.28 -9.82 -7.86
N GLU A 23 4.90 -9.35 -8.93
CA GLU A 23 6.34 -9.12 -8.99
C GLU A 23 6.66 -7.66 -9.29
N GLY A 24 7.63 -7.11 -8.56
CA GLY A 24 8.22 -5.83 -8.95
C GLY A 24 8.91 -5.05 -7.85
N HIS A 25 8.56 -5.23 -6.57
CA HIS A 25 9.27 -4.57 -5.47
C HIS A 25 10.75 -4.99 -5.46
N SER A 26 11.64 -4.04 -5.20
CA SER A 26 13.07 -4.30 -5.14
C SER A 26 13.58 -4.57 -3.73
N ASP A 27 12.72 -4.48 -2.71
CA ASP A 27 13.03 -4.76 -1.31
C ASP A 27 11.78 -5.25 -0.55
N GLY A 28 11.99 -5.75 0.67
CA GLY A 28 11.00 -6.38 1.54
C GLY A 28 9.72 -5.59 1.66
N VAL A 29 8.59 -6.29 1.61
CA VAL A 29 7.28 -5.66 1.71
C VAL A 29 6.88 -5.66 3.16
N THR A 30 6.44 -4.52 3.66
CA THR A 30 6.18 -4.31 5.08
C THR A 30 4.69 -4.30 5.41
N SER A 31 3.83 -3.96 4.44
CA SER A 31 2.39 -3.83 4.67
C SER A 31 1.62 -3.97 3.36
N VAL A 32 0.37 -4.43 3.49
CA VAL A 32 -0.57 -4.54 2.40
C VAL A 32 -1.95 -4.05 2.82
N SER A 33 -2.65 -3.41 1.90
CA SER A 33 -4.05 -3.02 2.04
C SER A 33 -4.81 -3.45 0.80
N VAL A 34 -6.06 -3.87 1.01
CA VAL A 34 -6.91 -4.46 -0.02
C VAL A 34 -8.22 -3.72 0.02
N PHE A 35 -8.68 -3.28 -1.14
CA PHE A 35 -9.97 -2.61 -1.26
C PHE A 35 -10.58 -2.96 -2.61
N ASN A 36 -11.90 -3.07 -2.61
CA ASN A 36 -12.69 -3.27 -3.80
C ASN A 36 -13.68 -2.12 -3.91
N PRO A 37 -13.59 -1.24 -4.92
CA PRO A 37 -14.68 -0.32 -5.21
C PRO A 37 -15.92 -1.14 -5.55
N GLU A 38 -17.08 -0.79 -4.99
CA GLU A 38 -18.32 -1.54 -5.26
C GLU A 38 -18.62 -1.62 -6.76
N GLY A 39 -19.01 -2.82 -7.23
CA GLY A 39 -19.38 -3.07 -8.62
C GLY A 39 -18.22 -3.37 -9.58
N VAL A 40 -16.98 -3.47 -9.08
CA VAL A 40 -15.81 -3.82 -9.89
C VAL A 40 -15.41 -5.28 -9.61
N GLU A 41 -15.31 -6.09 -10.67
CA GLU A 41 -14.89 -7.50 -10.58
C GLU A 41 -13.42 -7.63 -10.13
N THR A 42 -12.60 -6.60 -10.37
CA THR A 42 -11.19 -6.57 -9.98
C THR A 42 -10.99 -6.00 -8.58
N VAL A 43 -10.21 -6.71 -7.76
CA VAL A 43 -9.73 -6.25 -6.46
C VAL A 43 -8.48 -5.39 -6.66
N THR A 44 -8.42 -4.24 -5.96
CA THR A 44 -7.20 -3.43 -5.92
C THR A 44 -6.42 -3.73 -4.65
N VAL A 45 -5.13 -4.02 -4.83
CA VAL A 45 -4.19 -4.25 -3.74
C VAL A 45 -3.17 -3.11 -3.74
N ALA A 46 -2.91 -2.55 -2.56
CA ALA A 46 -1.83 -1.60 -2.32
C ALA A 46 -0.77 -2.23 -1.43
N THR A 47 0.48 -2.25 -1.88
CA THR A 47 1.61 -2.80 -1.13
C THR A 47 2.61 -1.70 -0.80
N ALA A 48 3.16 -1.73 0.41
CA ALA A 48 4.21 -0.83 0.89
C ALA A 48 5.51 -1.59 1.11
N SER A 49 6.64 -1.02 0.70
CA SER A 49 7.94 -1.70 0.75
C SER A 49 9.07 -0.86 1.32
N LYS A 50 10.09 -1.56 1.81
CA LYS A 50 11.41 -1.02 2.12
C LYS A 50 12.09 -0.34 0.93
N ASP A 51 11.65 -0.62 -0.30
CA ASP A 51 12.13 0.05 -1.52
C ASP A 51 11.70 1.52 -1.65
N ARG A 52 10.96 2.03 -0.64
CA ARG A 52 10.47 3.41 -0.52
C ARG A 52 9.32 3.73 -1.47
N THR A 53 8.74 2.71 -2.09
CA THR A 53 7.59 2.86 -2.97
C THR A 53 6.36 2.17 -2.39
N LEU A 54 5.20 2.64 -2.85
CA LEU A 54 3.99 1.84 -2.83
C LEU A 54 3.64 1.40 -4.23
N ARG A 55 3.04 0.22 -4.35
CA ARG A 55 2.60 -0.31 -5.65
C ARG A 55 1.14 -0.68 -5.58
N LEU A 56 0.42 -0.34 -6.64
CA LEU A 56 -0.98 -0.68 -6.81
C LEU A 56 -1.12 -1.76 -7.87
N TRP A 57 -1.93 -2.77 -7.56
CA TRP A 57 -2.16 -3.95 -8.38
C TRP A 57 -3.66 -4.09 -8.59
N LYS A 58 -4.09 -4.38 -9.81
CA LYS A 58 -5.46 -4.81 -10.11
C LYS A 58 -5.41 -6.30 -10.36
N ILE A 59 -6.25 -7.04 -9.66
CA ILE A 59 -6.27 -8.50 -9.68
C ILE A 59 -7.70 -8.93 -9.93
N ASN A 60 -7.93 -9.77 -10.92
CA ASN A 60 -9.22 -10.43 -11.08
C ASN A 60 -9.19 -11.79 -10.37
N PRO A 61 -9.85 -11.96 -9.22
CA PRO A 61 -9.85 -13.23 -8.50
C PRO A 61 -10.52 -14.38 -9.25
N GLU A 62 -11.37 -14.07 -10.23
CA GLU A 62 -12.07 -15.07 -11.06
C GLU A 62 -11.22 -15.57 -12.23
N GLU A 63 -10.16 -14.86 -12.58
CA GLU A 63 -9.16 -15.28 -13.57
C GLU A 63 -8.28 -16.39 -12.97
N ALA A 64 -8.88 -17.56 -12.75
CA ALA A 64 -8.18 -18.75 -12.31
C ALA A 64 -7.71 -19.52 -13.54
N THR A 65 -6.39 -19.53 -13.75
CA THR A 65 -5.73 -20.40 -14.72
C THR A 65 -4.96 -21.50 -13.98
N ASP A 66 -4.64 -22.60 -14.67
CA ASP A 66 -3.87 -23.73 -14.12
C ASP A 66 -2.44 -23.34 -13.67
N HIS A 67 -1.98 -22.15 -14.03
CA HIS A 67 -0.69 -21.60 -13.66
C HIS A 67 -0.84 -20.19 -13.10
N PRO A 68 -0.06 -19.79 -12.08
CA PRO A 68 -0.17 -18.47 -11.51
C PRO A 68 0.15 -17.38 -12.55
N ALA A 69 -0.78 -16.45 -12.75
CA ALA A 69 -0.58 -15.30 -13.62
C ALA A 69 0.39 -14.30 -12.96
N ARG A 70 1.40 -13.87 -13.70
CA ARG A 70 2.33 -12.82 -13.23
C ARG A 70 1.72 -11.45 -13.46
N VAL A 71 1.40 -10.76 -12.37
CA VAL A 71 0.80 -9.42 -12.39
C VAL A 71 1.88 -8.38 -12.14
N ARG A 72 1.87 -7.32 -12.94
CA ARG A 72 2.69 -6.12 -12.72
C ARG A 72 1.85 -5.02 -12.10
N ALA A 73 2.50 -4.17 -11.31
CA ALA A 73 1.84 -3.01 -10.73
C ALA A 73 1.44 -2.04 -11.84
N TYR A 74 0.16 -1.64 -11.88
CA TYR A 74 -0.32 -0.66 -12.86
C TYR A 74 0.10 0.77 -12.49
N LYS A 75 0.32 1.02 -11.18
CA LYS A 75 0.77 2.31 -10.67
C LYS A 75 1.85 2.12 -9.60
N ILE A 76 2.95 2.86 -9.70
CA ILE A 76 3.98 2.98 -8.67
C ILE A 76 3.88 4.36 -8.04
N LEU A 77 3.77 4.40 -6.72
CA LEU A 77 3.70 5.63 -5.95
C LEU A 77 5.08 5.91 -5.35
N ARG A 78 5.69 7.01 -5.79
CA ARG A 78 7.03 7.45 -5.38
C ARG A 78 6.93 8.76 -4.62
N GLY A 79 7.67 8.91 -3.53
CA GLY A 79 7.70 10.16 -2.77
C GLY A 79 8.23 10.03 -1.36
N HIS A 80 8.17 8.84 -0.75
CA HIS A 80 8.84 8.61 0.52
C HIS A 80 10.35 8.62 0.36
N LYS A 81 11.04 9.19 1.36
CA LYS A 81 12.51 9.31 1.38
C LYS A 81 13.17 8.09 2.03
N SER A 82 12.41 7.31 2.77
CA SER A 82 12.85 6.10 3.48
C SER A 82 11.82 4.98 3.35
N SER A 83 12.09 3.83 3.98
CA SER A 83 11.24 2.63 3.91
C SER A 83 9.81 2.99 4.31
N VAL A 84 8.87 2.60 3.46
CA VAL A 84 7.45 2.63 3.82
C VAL A 84 7.20 1.47 4.75
N GLN A 85 6.46 1.69 5.83
CA GLN A 85 6.17 0.68 6.85
C GLN A 85 4.74 0.22 6.80
N SER A 86 3.81 1.14 6.56
CA SER A 86 2.38 0.85 6.65
C SER A 86 1.62 1.51 5.51
N VAL A 87 0.58 0.84 5.02
CA VAL A 87 -0.37 1.37 4.04
C VAL A 87 -1.80 1.09 4.51
N ALA A 88 -2.68 2.05 4.31
CA ALA A 88 -4.11 1.90 4.52
C ALA A 88 -4.91 2.55 3.39
N ALA A 89 -6.00 1.91 2.98
CA ALA A 89 -6.92 2.44 1.99
C ALA A 89 -8.11 3.14 2.64
N GLN A 90 -8.60 4.18 1.99
CA GLN A 90 -9.87 4.80 2.32
C GLN A 90 -11.02 3.86 1.94
N THR A 91 -12.12 3.88 2.69
CA THR A 91 -13.28 2.97 2.50
C THR A 91 -13.94 3.05 1.13
N ASN A 92 -13.80 4.16 0.41
CA ASN A 92 -14.30 4.35 -0.95
C ASN A 92 -13.35 3.84 -2.05
N GLY A 93 -12.12 3.45 -1.70
CA GLY A 93 -11.10 3.02 -2.65
C GLY A 93 -10.54 4.13 -3.56
N GLU A 94 -10.76 5.41 -3.27
CA GLU A 94 -10.28 6.52 -4.10
C GLU A 94 -8.86 6.97 -3.70
N MET A 95 -8.54 6.81 -2.41
CA MET A 95 -7.27 7.24 -1.83
C MET A 95 -6.64 6.14 -0.96
N VAL A 96 -5.31 6.18 -0.86
CA VAL A 96 -4.53 5.43 0.12
C VAL A 96 -3.63 6.38 0.90
N CYS A 97 -3.31 6.02 2.14
CA CYS A 97 -2.31 6.68 2.94
C CYS A 97 -1.18 5.72 3.30
N SER A 98 0.00 6.26 3.56
CA SER A 98 1.18 5.47 3.90
C SER A 98 2.05 6.15 4.95
N GLY A 99 2.53 5.36 5.90
CA GLY A 99 3.48 5.79 6.92
C GLY A 99 4.88 5.23 6.67
N SER A 100 5.91 6.02 6.97
CA SER A 100 7.29 5.73 6.59
C SER A 100 8.31 6.09 7.68
N TRP A 101 9.51 5.51 7.55
CA TRP A 101 10.70 5.85 8.33
C TRP A 101 11.21 7.27 8.11
N ASP A 102 10.74 7.97 7.09
CA ASP A 102 11.03 9.40 6.87
C ASP A 102 10.21 10.33 7.80
N CYS A 103 9.46 9.75 8.75
CA CYS A 103 8.64 10.45 9.74
C CYS A 103 7.41 11.16 9.12
N THR A 104 7.07 10.88 7.86
CA THR A 104 5.90 11.47 7.20
C THR A 104 4.81 10.45 6.94
N ILE A 105 3.61 10.98 6.70
CA ILE A 105 2.50 10.22 6.15
C ILE A 105 2.15 10.83 4.80
N ASN A 106 2.11 10.03 3.75
CA ASN A 106 1.74 10.51 2.42
C ASN A 106 0.33 10.04 2.06
N LEU A 107 -0.44 10.92 1.42
CA LEU A 107 -1.75 10.63 0.85
C LEU A 107 -1.63 10.54 -0.67
N TRP A 108 -2.25 9.52 -1.25
CA TRP A 108 -2.14 9.21 -2.67
C TRP A 108 -3.53 9.04 -3.27
N ARG A 109 -3.72 9.60 -4.46
CA ARG A 109 -4.92 9.35 -5.26
C ARG A 109 -4.69 8.15 -6.17
N ILE A 110 -5.61 7.19 -6.11
CA ILE A 110 -5.50 5.94 -6.86
C ILE A 110 -5.88 6.15 -8.33
N ASN A 111 -6.96 6.90 -8.57
CA ASN A 111 -7.45 7.21 -9.91
C ASN A 111 -7.07 8.64 -10.32
N ASP A 112 -6.41 8.80 -11.45
CA ASP A 112 -6.16 10.13 -12.03
C ASP A 112 -7.38 10.53 -12.86
N THR A 113 -8.36 11.18 -12.25
CA THR A 113 -9.44 11.87 -13.01
C THR A 113 -8.93 13.04 -13.86
N ASN A 114 -7.63 13.36 -13.80
CA ASN A 114 -7.02 14.47 -14.53
C ASN A 114 -6.38 14.10 -15.88
N ALA A 115 -6.45 12.84 -16.34
CA ALA A 115 -5.93 12.44 -17.65
C ALA A 115 -6.68 13.09 -18.84
N GLU A 116 -7.82 13.75 -18.63
CA GLU A 116 -8.52 14.46 -19.71
C GLU A 116 -7.97 15.87 -20.04
N ASN A 117 -7.08 16.45 -19.22
CA ASN A 117 -6.61 17.84 -19.44
C ASN A 117 -5.16 18.03 -19.88
N ASP A 118 -4.35 16.97 -20.02
CA ASP A 118 -2.93 17.10 -20.41
C ASP A 118 -2.62 16.59 -21.84
N PHE A 119 -3.64 16.24 -22.63
CA PHE A 119 -3.48 15.84 -24.04
C PHE A 119 -3.13 16.99 -25.00
N VAL A 120 -3.01 18.23 -24.50
CA VAL A 120 -2.58 19.40 -25.29
C VAL A 120 -1.15 19.80 -24.94
N SER A 121 -0.17 18.89 -25.07
CA SER A 121 1.23 19.22 -25.42
C SER A 121 2.14 17.99 -25.45
N LYS A 122 2.08 17.20 -26.52
CA LYS A 122 3.24 16.65 -27.25
C LYS A 122 2.76 15.73 -28.38
N LYS A 123 2.64 16.31 -29.58
CA LYS A 123 2.36 15.56 -30.82
C LYS A 123 3.67 15.11 -31.46
N ARG A 124 3.65 13.86 -31.96
CA ARG A 124 4.58 13.13 -32.85
C ARG A 124 5.66 12.30 -32.14
N LYS A 125 5.52 10.97 -32.16
CA LYS A 125 6.10 10.09 -33.19
C LYS A 125 5.59 8.64 -33.10
N VAL A 126 4.98 8.19 -34.22
CA VAL A 126 4.94 6.84 -34.85
C VAL A 126 4.60 5.60 -34.02
N GLU A 127 3.62 4.87 -34.56
CA GLU A 127 3.01 3.60 -34.15
C GLU A 127 4.00 2.44 -33.94
N GLY A 128 3.63 1.55 -33.00
CA GLY A 128 4.05 0.15 -33.01
C GLY A 128 4.80 -0.37 -31.79
N GLN A 129 4.19 -0.32 -30.59
CA GLN A 129 4.45 -1.21 -29.46
C GLN A 129 3.38 -0.98 -28.39
N VAL A 130 2.72 -2.03 -27.90
CA VAL A 130 1.86 -1.96 -26.70
C VAL A 130 2.80 -1.83 -25.51
N GLU A 131 3.25 -0.61 -25.24
CA GLU A 131 3.89 -0.27 -23.97
C GLU A 131 2.78 -0.14 -22.93
N ASP A 132 2.62 -1.15 -22.07
CA ASP A 132 1.92 -0.98 -20.79
C ASP A 132 2.67 0.09 -19.99
N SER A 133 2.31 1.35 -20.21
CA SER A 133 2.92 2.50 -19.55
C SER A 133 2.54 2.45 -18.07
N GLN A 134 3.44 1.90 -17.26
CA GLN A 134 3.33 1.90 -15.81
C GLN A 134 3.20 3.34 -15.32
N LEU A 135 2.08 3.67 -14.68
CA LEU A 135 1.81 5.02 -14.20
C LEU A 135 2.67 5.28 -12.96
N GLU A 136 3.30 6.45 -12.89
CA GLU A 136 3.92 6.94 -11.66
C GLU A 136 2.99 7.94 -10.99
N GLY A 137 2.79 7.80 -9.69
CA GLY A 137 1.99 8.72 -8.88
C GLY A 137 2.84 9.41 -7.82
N GLU A 138 2.60 10.70 -7.63
CA GLU A 138 3.18 11.51 -6.56
C GLU A 138 2.20 11.65 -5.40
N ALA A 139 2.74 11.99 -4.22
CA ALA A 139 1.92 12.23 -3.05
C ALA A 139 1.09 13.51 -3.26
N PHE A 140 -0.24 13.40 -3.13
CA PHE A 140 -1.15 14.54 -3.21
C PHE A 140 -0.92 15.50 -2.03
N THR A 141 -0.78 14.93 -0.83
CA THR A 141 -0.51 15.66 0.41
C THR A 141 0.47 14.87 1.24
N THR A 142 1.39 15.56 1.91
CA THR A 142 2.29 15.00 2.92
C THR A 142 1.96 15.59 4.28
N LEU A 143 1.60 14.74 5.23
CA LEU A 143 1.36 15.11 6.61
C LEU A 143 2.68 15.00 7.38
N VAL A 144 3.10 16.11 7.97
CA VAL A 144 4.35 16.23 8.72
C VAL A 144 4.02 16.64 10.15
N GLY A 145 4.64 15.97 11.11
CA GLY A 145 4.50 16.31 12.52
C GLY A 145 5.08 15.27 13.48
N HIS A 146 5.19 14.01 13.06
CA HIS A 146 5.95 13.03 13.83
C HIS A 146 7.45 13.35 13.80
N SER A 147 8.12 13.05 14.92
CA SER A 147 9.57 13.27 15.06
C SER A 147 10.41 12.00 14.82
N GLN A 148 9.75 10.84 14.74
CA GLN A 148 10.37 9.56 14.43
C GLN A 148 9.51 8.76 13.44
N CYS A 149 10.00 7.58 13.05
CA CYS A 149 9.35 6.65 12.13
C CYS A 149 7.86 6.48 12.41
N VAL A 150 7.04 6.59 11.37
CA VAL A 150 5.62 6.24 11.43
C VAL A 150 5.51 4.74 11.19
N SER A 151 5.18 3.98 12.24
CA SER A 151 5.15 2.52 12.20
C SER A 151 3.83 1.98 11.66
N SER A 152 2.73 2.70 11.88
CA SER A 152 1.39 2.26 11.49
C SER A 152 0.50 3.44 11.11
N VAL A 153 -0.32 3.25 10.08
CA VAL A 153 -1.39 4.17 9.69
C VAL A 153 -2.69 3.40 9.51
N ILE A 154 -3.80 4.03 9.90
CA ILE A 154 -5.15 3.51 9.65
C ILE A 154 -6.04 4.62 9.10
N TRP A 155 -6.93 4.27 8.18
CA TRP A 155 -7.88 5.19 7.56
C TRP A 155 -9.33 4.69 7.69
N PRO A 156 -9.89 4.68 8.91
CA PRO A 156 -11.21 4.10 9.16
C PRO A 156 -12.37 4.97 8.65
N GLN A 157 -12.24 6.29 8.67
CA GLN A 157 -13.27 7.23 8.21
C GLN A 157 -12.71 8.17 7.14
N ARG A 158 -13.55 8.66 6.23
CA ARG A 158 -13.09 9.50 5.11
C ARG A 158 -12.32 10.75 5.56
N GLU A 159 -12.72 11.35 6.68
CA GLU A 159 -12.20 12.63 7.17
C GLU A 159 -10.95 12.50 8.04
N SER A 160 -10.70 11.32 8.64
CA SER A 160 -9.73 11.18 9.73
C SER A 160 -8.79 9.99 9.53
N ILE A 161 -7.50 10.28 9.61
CA ILE A 161 -6.42 9.28 9.60
C ILE A 161 -5.80 9.23 10.99
N TYR A 162 -5.44 8.04 11.43
CA TYR A 162 -4.66 7.87 12.65
C TYR A 162 -3.30 7.28 12.32
N SER A 163 -2.27 7.77 12.99
CA SER A 163 -0.92 7.26 12.86
C SER A 163 -0.29 7.00 14.22
N ALA A 164 0.53 5.97 14.27
CA ALA A 164 1.39 5.66 15.41
C ALA A 164 2.85 5.81 15.00
N SER A 165 3.66 6.37 15.89
CA SER A 165 5.08 6.59 15.65
C SER A 165 5.93 6.15 16.83
N TRP A 166 7.20 5.90 16.51
CA TRP A 166 8.27 5.66 17.49
C TRP A 166 8.59 6.88 18.37
N ASP A 167 8.02 8.05 18.06
CA ASP A 167 8.07 9.23 18.93
C ASP A 167 7.15 9.14 20.16
N HIS A 168 6.59 7.96 20.41
CA HIS A 168 5.66 7.66 21.51
C HIS A 168 4.33 8.44 21.42
N SER A 169 3.95 8.88 20.22
CA SER A 169 2.67 9.56 20.00
C SER A 169 1.77 8.80 19.02
N ILE A 170 0.46 8.90 19.26
CA ILE A 170 -0.55 8.64 18.26
C ILE A 170 -1.14 9.97 17.83
N ARG A 171 -1.25 10.20 16.53
CA ARG A 171 -1.77 11.45 15.96
C ARG A 171 -3.03 11.18 15.17
N LYS A 172 -4.04 12.03 15.37
CA LYS A 172 -5.21 12.10 14.50
C LYS A 172 -5.02 13.25 13.51
N TRP A 173 -5.21 12.96 12.24
CA TRP A 173 -5.06 13.90 11.15
C TRP A 173 -6.40 14.14 10.48
N ASP A 174 -6.68 15.40 10.19
CA ASP A 174 -7.79 15.80 9.31
C ASP A 174 -7.29 15.78 7.87
N VAL A 175 -7.97 15.01 7.03
CA VAL A 175 -7.63 14.83 5.61
C VAL A 175 -7.87 16.11 4.80
N GLU A 176 -8.92 16.87 5.11
CA GLU A 176 -9.28 18.08 4.37
C GLU A 176 -8.28 19.21 4.64
N ASN A 177 -7.89 19.36 5.89
CA ASN A 177 -7.00 20.43 6.33
C ASN A 177 -5.51 20.06 6.28
N GLY A 178 -5.20 18.76 6.15
CA GLY A 178 -3.82 18.25 6.18
C GLY A 178 -3.09 18.51 7.49
N LYS A 179 -3.83 18.85 8.55
CA LYS A 179 -3.28 19.24 9.85
C LYS A 179 -3.55 18.16 10.88
N ASN A 180 -2.63 18.09 11.84
CA ASN A 180 -2.86 17.33 13.06
C ASN A 180 -4.00 18.00 13.86
N VAL A 181 -4.99 17.21 14.24
CA VAL A 181 -6.13 17.65 15.07
C VAL A 181 -5.90 17.36 16.54
N SER A 182 -5.29 16.22 16.85
CA SER A 182 -5.05 15.82 18.23
C SER A 182 -3.87 14.86 18.35
N ASP A 183 -3.02 15.13 19.34
CA ASP A 183 -1.97 14.23 19.81
C ASP A 183 -2.52 13.41 20.98
N ILE A 184 -2.73 12.12 20.75
CA ILE A 184 -3.05 11.15 21.79
C ILE A 184 -1.72 10.66 22.33
N VAL A 185 -1.18 11.39 23.31
CA VAL A 185 -0.01 11.00 24.07
C VAL A 185 -0.50 10.19 25.26
N SER A 186 -0.19 8.89 25.30
CA SER A 186 -0.49 8.08 26.47
C SER A 186 0.75 7.37 26.94
N GLN A 187 1.06 7.56 28.23
CA GLN A 187 2.12 6.85 28.94
C GLN A 187 1.85 5.33 29.07
N GLN A 188 0.66 4.85 28.66
CA GLN A 188 0.23 3.43 28.75
C GLN A 188 -0.02 2.78 27.38
N ILE A 189 0.00 3.53 26.27
CA ILE A 189 -0.31 2.99 24.93
C ILE A 189 0.83 2.11 24.38
N THR A 190 2.01 2.14 24.98
CA THR A 190 3.13 1.25 24.69
C THR A 190 2.82 -0.24 24.90
N THR A 191 1.68 -0.60 25.50
CA THR A 191 1.35 -2.03 25.73
C THR A 191 0.10 -2.46 24.97
N ILE A 192 -0.88 -1.57 24.77
CA ILE A 192 -2.21 -1.96 24.27
C ILE A 192 -2.25 -2.04 22.73
N PHE A 193 -1.49 -1.17 22.04
CA PHE A 193 -1.34 -1.29 20.58
C PHE A 193 -0.31 -2.36 20.17
N PHE A 194 0.68 -2.61 21.02
CA PHE A 194 1.55 -3.77 20.87
C PHE A 194 0.70 -5.05 21.01
N SER A 195 -0.15 -5.21 22.04
CA SER A 195 -0.99 -6.40 22.20
C SER A 195 -2.00 -6.71 21.06
N ILE A 196 -2.57 -5.71 20.38
CA ILE A 196 -3.61 -5.94 19.35
C ILE A 196 -3.01 -6.02 17.92
N ILE A 197 -1.78 -5.54 17.72
CA ILE A 197 -1.09 -5.57 16.41
C ILE A 197 0.15 -6.49 16.41
N GLU A 198 0.69 -6.89 17.57
CA GLU A 198 1.84 -7.81 17.69
C GLU A 198 1.54 -9.26 17.31
N ILE A 199 0.28 -9.65 17.11
CA ILE A 199 -0.03 -11.03 16.67
C ILE A 199 0.46 -11.27 15.22
N VAL A 200 0.80 -10.25 14.43
CA VAL A 200 1.19 -10.47 13.02
C VAL A 200 2.68 -10.29 12.73
N CYS A 201 3.46 -9.54 13.51
CA CYS A 201 4.72 -9.00 12.97
C CYS A 201 6.06 -9.36 13.67
N TYR A 202 6.14 -10.27 14.64
CA TYR A 202 7.47 -10.59 15.22
C TYR A 202 7.94 -12.04 15.23
N TRP A 203 7.17 -13.02 14.77
CA TRP A 203 7.68 -14.41 14.64
C TRP A 203 7.19 -15.19 13.42
N SER A 204 6.57 -14.51 12.44
CA SER A 204 6.21 -15.12 11.17
C SER A 204 6.90 -14.36 10.03
N LEU A 205 7.64 -15.10 9.21
CA LEU A 205 8.27 -14.62 7.97
C LEU A 205 7.25 -14.23 6.88
N GLU A 206 5.95 -14.36 7.17
CA GLU A 206 4.87 -14.14 6.22
C GLU A 206 3.67 -13.43 6.88
N PHE A 207 3.06 -12.49 6.16
CA PHE A 207 1.75 -11.93 6.50
C PHE A 207 0.65 -12.53 5.60
N VAL A 208 -0.55 -12.70 6.15
CA VAL A 208 -1.73 -13.24 5.45
C VAL A 208 -2.87 -12.23 5.52
N VAL A 209 -3.41 -11.82 4.37
CA VAL A 209 -4.56 -10.91 4.28
C VAL A 209 -5.69 -11.56 3.50
N LYS A 210 -6.89 -11.58 4.09
CA LYS A 210 -8.09 -12.15 3.45
C LYS A 210 -8.68 -11.15 2.46
N LEU A 211 -8.80 -11.55 1.19
CA LEU A 211 -9.43 -10.75 0.11
C LEU A 211 -10.94 -11.04 0.02
N SER A 212 -11.35 -12.29 0.19
CA SER A 212 -12.76 -12.75 0.21
C SER A 212 -12.90 -14.05 1.00
N CYS A 213 -14.09 -14.64 1.07
CA CYS A 213 -14.35 -15.90 1.79
C CYS A 213 -13.31 -16.98 1.49
N ASP A 214 -12.88 -17.07 0.23
CA ASP A 214 -12.02 -18.14 -0.28
C ASP A 214 -10.67 -17.65 -0.82
N ILE A 215 -10.32 -16.37 -0.61
CA ILE A 215 -9.12 -15.79 -1.25
C ILE A 215 -8.24 -15.11 -0.21
N ILE A 216 -6.96 -15.46 -0.22
CA ILE A 216 -5.95 -14.90 0.67
C ILE A 216 -4.74 -14.40 -0.12
N LEU A 217 -4.14 -13.32 0.35
CA LEU A 217 -2.88 -12.79 -0.12
C LEU A 217 -1.81 -13.11 0.92
N VAL A 218 -0.72 -13.74 0.47
CA VAL A 218 0.42 -14.08 1.32
C VAL A 218 1.66 -13.37 0.79
N GLY A 219 2.36 -12.67 1.68
CA GLY A 219 3.60 -11.97 1.37
C GLY A 219 4.69 -12.30 2.37
N ALA A 220 5.94 -12.45 1.90
CA ALA A 220 7.09 -12.69 2.75
C ALA A 220 7.72 -11.37 3.22
N LEU A 221 7.94 -11.24 4.53
CA LEU A 221 8.79 -10.18 5.10
C LEU A 221 10.22 -10.70 5.13
N LEU A 222 11.15 -10.02 4.44
CA LEU A 222 12.57 -10.17 4.75
C LEU A 222 12.99 -9.05 5.70
N CYS A 223 13.47 -9.44 6.89
CA CYS A 223 14.14 -8.56 7.84
C CYS A 223 15.42 -7.98 7.23
#